data_AF-A0A6I9X551-F1
#
_entry.id   AF-A0A6I9X551-F1
#
_cell.length_a   1.000
_cell.length_b   1.000
_cell.length_c   1.000
_cell.angle_alpha   90.00
_cell.angle_beta   90.00
_cell.angle_gamma   90.00
#
_symmetry.space_group_name_H-M   'P 1'
#
loop_
_entity.id
_entity.type
_entity.pdbx_description
1 polymer ?
#
loop_
_entity_poly.entity_id
_entity_poly.type
_entity_poly.pdbx_seq_one_letter_code
_entity_poly.pdbx_strand_id
1 'polypeptide(L)'
;MQCYQCNSRNNSQCADLVPPDSMKIDCSDLKDGAKYTMCRKITQVIEFSVNGLPPDTRVIRGCGWDESNYKGKCYQRSGFGGRQEVCSCLTDYCNSAIPGPGLLLPQHFIFSCILISVLLMIF
;
A
#
# COMPACT_ATOMS: atom_id res chain seq x y z
N MET A 1 1.00 17.01 -3.28
CA MET A 1 1.20 15.56 -3.04
C MET A 1 -0.16 15.03 -2.68
N GLN A 2 -0.70 14.11 -3.47
CA GLN A 2 -2.08 13.67 -3.35
C GLN A 2 -2.14 12.20 -2.93
N CYS A 3 -2.97 11.86 -1.96
CA CYS A 3 -3.03 10.52 -1.39
C CYS A 3 -4.48 10.08 -1.15
N TYR A 4 -4.69 8.78 -0.97
CA TYR A 4 -5.93 8.31 -0.34
C TYR A 4 -5.87 8.53 1.18
N GLN A 5 -6.95 9.04 1.76
CA GLN A 5 -7.11 9.28 3.20
C GLN A 5 -8.35 8.54 3.71
N CYS A 6 -8.15 7.39 4.36
CA CYS A 6 -9.25 6.54 4.80
C CYS A 6 -8.86 5.54 5.89
N ASN A 7 -9.88 4.94 6.53
CA ASN A 7 -9.73 3.84 7.49
C ASN A 7 -10.83 2.80 7.26
N SER A 8 -10.44 1.54 7.01
CA SER A 8 -11.39 0.46 6.69
C SER A 8 -12.35 0.11 7.83
N ARG A 9 -12.03 0.52 9.07
CA ARG A 9 -12.94 0.39 10.21
C ARG A 9 -14.18 1.28 10.07
N ASN A 10 -14.03 2.45 9.43
CA ASN A 10 -15.11 3.44 9.28
C ASN A 10 -15.77 3.36 7.90
N ASN A 11 -15.01 3.01 6.87
CA ASN A 11 -15.53 2.78 5.53
C ASN A 11 -14.77 1.60 4.89
N SER A 12 -15.46 0.47 4.70
CA SER A 12 -14.89 -0.78 4.19
C SER A 12 -14.20 -0.62 2.82
N GLN A 13 -14.64 0.33 1.99
CA GLN A 13 -14.03 0.59 0.68
C GLN A 13 -12.56 1.06 0.76
N CYS A 14 -12.09 1.45 1.95
CA CYS A 14 -10.66 1.74 2.16
C CYS A 14 -9.77 0.50 1.98
N ALA A 15 -10.32 -0.70 2.23
CA ALA A 15 -9.64 -1.97 2.03
C ALA A 15 -9.60 -2.42 0.57
N ASP A 16 -10.40 -1.78 -0.31
CA ASP A 16 -10.42 -2.11 -1.73
C ASP A 16 -9.04 -1.90 -2.36
N LEU A 17 -8.74 -2.67 -3.41
CA LEU A 17 -7.47 -2.57 -4.13
C LEU A 17 -7.23 -1.12 -4.61
N VAL A 18 -8.27 -0.51 -5.15
CA VAL A 18 -8.31 0.91 -5.52
C VAL A 18 -9.48 1.54 -4.79
N PRO A 19 -9.24 2.36 -3.74
CA PRO A 19 -10.31 3.06 -3.05
C PRO A 19 -11.01 4.07 -3.99
N PRO A 20 -12.26 4.46 -3.70
CA PRO A 20 -12.99 5.42 -4.50
C PRO A 20 -12.33 6.81 -4.47
N ASP A 21 -12.54 7.56 -5.55
CA ASP A 21 -12.00 8.92 -5.73
C ASP A 21 -12.44 9.91 -4.64
N SER A 22 -13.57 9.67 -3.99
CA SER A 22 -14.03 10.45 -2.84
C SER A 22 -13.10 10.41 -1.63
N MET A 23 -12.15 9.47 -1.60
CA MET A 23 -11.13 9.36 -0.55
C MET A 23 -9.80 10.01 -0.93
N LYS A 24 -9.69 10.62 -2.12
CA LYS A 24 -8.51 11.37 -2.55
C LYS A 24 -8.49 12.74 -1.87
N ILE A 25 -7.31 13.17 -1.44
CA ILE A 25 -7.07 14.49 -0.87
C ILE A 25 -5.73 15.04 -1.34
N ASP A 26 -5.58 16.37 -1.39
CA ASP A 26 -4.27 16.99 -1.42
C ASP A 26 -3.72 17.10 0.00
N CYS A 27 -2.54 16.53 0.26
CA CYS A 27 -1.93 16.58 1.57
C CYS A 27 -1.65 18.02 2.03
N SER A 28 -1.57 19.00 1.12
CA SER A 28 -1.47 20.42 1.50
C SER A 28 -2.68 20.94 2.27
N ASP A 29 -3.85 20.34 2.08
CA ASP A 29 -5.11 20.78 2.67
C ASP A 29 -5.26 20.32 4.12
N LEU A 30 -4.42 19.36 4.55
CA LEU A 30 -4.37 18.89 5.91
C LEU A 30 -3.65 19.89 6.81
N LYS A 31 -3.98 19.84 8.11
CA LYS A 31 -3.18 20.50 9.14
C LYS A 31 -1.74 20.00 9.03
N ASP A 32 -0.80 20.94 9.01
CA ASP A 32 0.63 20.71 8.74
C ASP A 32 0.95 20.25 7.31
N GLY A 33 0.15 20.67 6.32
CA GLY A 33 0.26 20.29 4.90
C GLY A 33 1.67 20.27 4.33
N ALA A 34 2.45 21.32 4.64
CA ALA A 34 3.83 21.47 4.19
C ALA A 34 4.80 20.38 4.69
N LYS A 35 4.46 19.65 5.76
CA LYS A 35 5.31 18.58 6.31
C LYS A 35 5.11 17.26 5.56
N TYR A 36 3.95 17.04 4.94
CA TYR A 36 3.66 15.78 4.27
C TYR A 36 4.47 15.66 2.97
N THR A 37 5.34 14.65 2.93
CA THR A 37 6.28 14.44 1.83
C THR A 37 6.09 13.10 1.12
N MET A 38 5.08 12.32 1.54
CA MET A 38 4.81 10.98 1.02
C MET A 38 3.40 10.50 1.40
N CYS A 39 2.91 9.47 0.71
CA CYS A 39 1.73 8.74 1.14
C CYS A 39 2.10 7.54 2.02
N ARG A 40 1.18 7.11 2.86
CA ARG A 40 1.29 5.91 3.69
C ARG A 40 0.10 4.98 3.51
N LYS A 41 0.38 3.68 3.63
CA LYS A 41 -0.60 2.60 3.79
C LYS A 41 -0.16 1.73 4.95
N ILE A 42 -1.07 1.51 5.90
CA ILE A 42 -0.85 0.68 7.07
C ILE A 42 -1.85 -0.46 7.02
N THR A 43 -1.36 -1.69 7.01
CA THR A 43 -2.15 -2.89 7.23
C THR A 43 -1.93 -3.32 8.68
N GLN A 44 -2.97 -3.25 9.50
CA GLN A 44 -2.93 -3.65 10.89
C GLN A 44 -3.74 -4.92 11.09
N VAL A 45 -3.13 -5.94 11.69
CA VAL A 45 -3.79 -7.18 12.12
C VAL A 45 -3.81 -7.20 13.64
N ILE A 46 -5.00 -7.21 14.22
CA ILE A 46 -5.24 -7.35 15.65
C ILE A 46 -5.55 -8.82 15.92
N GLU A 47 -4.61 -9.53 16.53
CA GLU A 47 -4.64 -10.99 16.64
C GLU A 47 -5.58 -11.51 17.73
N PHE A 48 -5.79 -10.73 18.80
CA PHE A 48 -6.60 -11.12 19.96
C PHE A 48 -7.43 -9.97 20.47
N SER A 49 -8.46 -10.27 21.27
CA SER A 49 -9.31 -9.25 21.84
C SER A 49 -8.50 -8.34 22.78
N VAL A 50 -8.48 -7.05 22.48
CA VAL A 50 -7.82 -6.03 23.31
C VAL A 50 -8.89 -5.03 23.71
N ASN A 51 -9.06 -4.80 25.01
CA ASN A 51 -10.06 -3.88 25.56
C ASN A 51 -11.51 -4.19 25.12
N GLY A 52 -11.84 -5.48 24.94
CA GLY A 52 -13.19 -5.91 24.52
C GLY A 52 -13.50 -5.75 23.04
N LEU A 53 -12.53 -5.31 22.22
CA LEU A 53 -12.67 -5.26 20.76
C LEU A 53 -12.23 -6.60 20.15
N PRO A 54 -13.01 -7.20 19.24
CA PRO A 54 -12.66 -8.47 18.63
C PRO A 54 -11.39 -8.34 17.75
N PRO A 55 -10.75 -9.48 17.41
CA PRO A 55 -9.74 -9.53 16.36
C PRO A 55 -10.26 -8.87 15.08
N ASP A 56 -9.39 -8.11 14.42
CA ASP A 56 -9.79 -7.26 13.28
C ASP A 56 -8.58 -6.98 12.38
N THR A 57 -8.82 -6.84 11.09
CA THR A 57 -7.80 -6.42 10.11
C THR A 57 -8.20 -5.10 9.49
N ARG A 58 -7.32 -4.10 9.60
CA ARG A 58 -7.59 -2.74 9.16
C ARG A 58 -6.58 -2.26 8.13
N VAL A 59 -7.10 -1.60 7.10
CA VAL A 59 -6.32 -0.83 6.14
C VAL A 59 -6.52 0.65 6.45
N ILE A 60 -5.43 1.36 6.70
CA ILE A 60 -5.42 2.79 6.97
C ILE A 60 -4.52 3.45 5.93
N ARG A 61 -5.03 4.46 5.23
CA ARG A 61 -4.32 5.20 4.20
C ARG A 61 -4.30 6.67 4.59
N GLY A 62 -3.18 7.35 4.36
CA GLY A 62 -3.12 8.79 4.59
C GLY A 62 -1.81 9.43 4.19
N CYS A 63 -1.76 10.74 4.35
CA CYS A 63 -0.55 11.54 4.17
C CYS A 63 0.45 11.27 5.29
N GLY A 64 1.75 11.27 4.95
CA GLY A 64 2.81 11.01 5.91
C GLY A 64 4.05 11.87 5.69
N TRP A 65 4.85 11.96 6.75
CA TRP A 65 6.21 12.49 6.73
C TRP A 65 7.09 11.54 7.53
N ASP A 66 8.26 11.19 6.99
CA ASP A 66 9.24 10.34 7.65
C ASP A 66 10.63 10.81 7.26
N GLU A 67 11.44 11.12 8.27
CA GLU A 67 12.82 11.54 8.11
C GLU A 67 13.80 10.37 8.32
N SER A 68 13.29 9.17 8.62
CA SER A 68 14.10 7.96 8.79
C SER A 68 14.37 7.24 7.45
N ASN A 69 15.14 6.16 7.53
CA ASN A 69 15.49 5.28 6.40
C ASN A 69 14.29 4.51 5.79
N TYR A 70 13.09 4.66 6.34
CA TYR A 70 11.87 3.99 5.89
C TYR A 70 11.06 4.77 4.85
N LYS A 71 11.47 6.01 4.52
CA LYS A 71 10.86 6.78 3.43
C LYS A 71 10.89 6.01 2.11
N GLY A 72 9.72 5.83 1.49
CA GLY A 72 9.55 5.06 0.25
C GLY A 72 9.66 3.54 0.41
N LYS A 73 9.63 3.02 1.65
CA LYS A 73 9.77 1.60 1.94
C LYS A 73 8.65 1.08 2.84
N CYS A 74 8.55 -0.24 2.90
CA CYS A 74 7.72 -0.96 3.85
C CYS A 74 8.56 -1.47 5.03
N TYR A 75 7.98 -1.45 6.22
CA TYR A 75 8.55 -2.12 7.39
C TYR A 75 7.43 -2.72 8.24
N GLN A 76 7.78 -3.72 9.03
CA GLN A 76 6.86 -4.37 9.95
C GLN A 76 7.13 -3.93 11.38
N ARG A 77 6.06 -3.79 12.17
CA ARG A 77 6.12 -3.61 13.62
C ARG A 77 5.20 -4.62 14.27
N SER A 78 5.72 -5.31 15.27
CA SER A 78 4.94 -6.25 16.07
C SER A 78 4.98 -5.80 17.52
N GLY A 79 3.88 -5.99 18.26
CA GLY A 79 3.78 -5.60 19.66
C GLY A 79 2.60 -6.26 20.35
N PHE A 80 2.37 -5.91 21.62
CA PHE A 80 1.22 -6.41 22.37
C PHE A 80 -0.08 -5.88 21.72
N GLY A 81 -0.85 -6.78 21.11
CA GLY A 81 -2.10 -6.46 20.40
C GLY A 81 -2.08 -6.69 18.89
N GLY A 82 -0.96 -7.15 18.31
CA GLY A 82 -0.91 -7.66 16.93
C GLY A 82 0.27 -7.18 16.09
N ARG A 83 0.09 -7.21 14.76
CA ARG A 83 1.12 -6.89 13.75
C ARG A 83 0.69 -5.75 12.87
N GLN A 84 1.64 -4.92 12.45
CA GLN A 84 1.43 -3.86 11.49
C GLN A 84 2.48 -3.93 10.40
N GLU A 85 2.04 -3.74 9.17
CA GLU A 85 2.90 -3.44 8.04
C GLU A 85 2.65 -1.99 7.62
N VAL A 86 3.71 -1.19 7.65
CA VAL A 86 3.66 0.24 7.34
C VAL A 86 4.48 0.47 6.08
N CYS A 87 3.81 0.87 5.00
CA CYS A 87 4.43 1.22 3.74
C CYS A 87 4.31 2.71 3.47
N SER A 88 5.35 3.27 2.84
CA SER A 88 5.32 4.63 2.30
C SER A 88 5.77 4.66 0.85
N CYS A 89 5.29 5.65 0.10
CA CYS A 89 5.57 5.83 -1.32
C CYS A 89 5.48 7.31 -1.71
N LEU A 90 6.15 7.69 -2.80
CA LEU A 90 6.52 9.08 -3.10
C LEU A 90 5.84 9.69 -4.34
N THR A 91 4.85 9.01 -4.90
CA THR A 91 4.09 9.49 -6.06
C THR A 91 2.62 9.65 -5.70
N ASP A 92 1.89 10.47 -6.44
CA ASP A 92 0.48 10.71 -6.14
C ASP A 92 -0.33 9.40 -6.20
N TYR A 93 -1.21 9.21 -5.22
CA TYR A 93 -2.12 8.08 -5.06
C TYR A 93 -1.45 6.70 -4.99
N CYS A 94 -0.14 6.66 -4.79
CA CYS A 94 0.66 5.43 -4.72
C CYS A 94 0.22 4.52 -3.56
N ASN A 95 -0.38 5.09 -2.52
CA ASN A 95 -0.90 4.34 -1.40
C ASN A 95 -2.22 3.60 -1.71
N SER A 96 -2.63 3.51 -2.98
CA SER A 96 -3.57 2.50 -3.51
C SER A 96 -2.95 1.08 -3.50
N ALA A 97 -1.66 0.96 -3.79
CA ALA A 97 -0.99 -0.31 -4.07
C ALA A 97 -0.96 -1.30 -2.90
N ILE A 98 -0.77 -2.59 -3.22
CA ILE A 98 -0.59 -3.68 -2.27
C ILE A 98 0.78 -3.50 -1.58
N PRO A 99 0.86 -3.66 -0.25
CA PRO A 99 2.15 -3.75 0.41
C PRO A 99 2.77 -5.13 0.11
N GLY A 100 3.87 -5.16 -0.63
CA GLY A 100 4.53 -6.40 -1.06
C GLY A 100 5.35 -6.18 -2.33
N PRO A 101 6.39 -7.00 -2.59
CA PRO A 101 7.32 -6.77 -3.68
C PRO A 101 6.51 -6.71 -4.97
N GLY A 102 6.64 -5.61 -5.71
CA GLY A 102 5.98 -5.44 -6.98
C GLY A 102 6.33 -6.64 -7.86
N LEU A 103 5.39 -7.58 -7.97
CA LEU A 103 5.35 -8.51 -9.09
C LEU A 103 4.93 -7.69 -10.30
N LEU A 104 5.82 -6.80 -10.73
CA LEU A 104 6.06 -6.59 -12.15
C LEU A 104 6.58 -7.94 -12.64
N LEU A 105 5.67 -8.88 -12.90
CA LEU A 105 5.97 -9.98 -13.80
C LEU A 105 6.45 -9.32 -15.08
N PRO A 106 7.70 -9.51 -15.52
CA PRO A 106 8.13 -8.95 -16.78
C PRO A 106 7.33 -9.69 -17.84
N GLN A 107 6.35 -8.99 -18.43
CA GLN A 107 5.50 -9.50 -19.52
C GLN A 107 6.33 -9.90 -20.76
N HIS A 108 7.64 -9.63 -20.75
CA HIS A 108 8.61 -9.99 -21.77
C HIS A 108 9.10 -11.44 -21.75
N PHE A 109 8.89 -12.23 -20.69
CA PHE A 109 9.38 -13.62 -20.68
C PHE A 109 8.48 -14.63 -21.42
N ILE A 110 7.26 -14.26 -21.82
CA ILE A 110 6.34 -15.18 -22.52
C ILE A 110 6.60 -15.18 -24.04
N PHE A 111 7.08 -14.08 -24.61
CA PHE A 111 7.29 -13.97 -26.07
C PHE A 111 8.54 -14.69 -26.61
N SER A 112 9.52 -14.97 -25.75
CA SER A 112 10.79 -15.61 -26.17
C SER A 112 10.62 -17.10 -26.49
N CYS A 113 9.72 -17.81 -25.79
CA CYS A 113 9.56 -19.26 -25.98
C CYS A 113 8.94 -19.62 -27.33
N ILE A 114 8.02 -18.80 -27.86
CA ILE A 114 7.31 -19.12 -29.11
C ILE A 114 8.27 -19.08 -30.32
N LEU A 115 9.20 -18.11 -30.35
CA LEU A 115 10.12 -17.93 -31.47
C LEU A 115 11.10 -19.12 -31.64
N ILE A 116 11.54 -19.72 -30.53
CA ILE A 116 12.48 -20.86 -30.54
C ILE A 116 11.79 -22.14 -31.04
N SER A 117 10.54 -22.38 -30.64
CA SER A 117 9.77 -23.53 -31.13
C SER A 117 9.43 -23.44 -32.62
N VAL A 118 9.24 -22.24 -33.17
CA VAL A 118 9.02 -22.07 -34.62
C VAL A 118 10.32 -22.27 -35.39
N LEU A 119 11.46 -21.82 -34.88
CA LEU A 119 12.76 -22.00 -35.55
C LEU A 119 13.18 -23.47 -35.63
N LEU A 120 12.88 -24.28 -34.59
CA LEU A 120 13.17 -25.71 -34.55
C LEU A 120 12.25 -26.57 -35.42
N MET A 121 11.14 -26.03 -35.94
CA MET A 121 10.27 -26.74 -36.89
C MET A 121 10.63 -26.47 -38.36
N ILE A 122 11.57 -25.56 -38.63
CA ILE A 122 11.94 -25.13 -39.99
C ILE A 122 13.35 -25.63 -40.38
N PHE A 123 14.09 -26.29 -39.47
CA PHE A 123 15.36 -26.98 -39.74
C PHE A 123 15.24 -28.48 -39.51
#